data_AF-B8INY6-F1
#
_entry.id   AF-B8INY6-F1
#
_cell.length_a   1.000
_cell.length_b   1.000
_cell.length_c   1.000
_cell.angle_alpha   90.00
_cell.angle_beta   90.00
_cell.angle_gamma   90.00
#
_symmetry.space_group_name_H-M   'P 1'
#
loop_
_entity.id
_entity.type
_entity.pdbx_description
1 polymer ?
#
loop_
_entity_poly.entity_id
_entity_poly.type
_entity_poly.pdbx_seq_one_letter_code
_entity_poly.pdbx_strand_id
1 'polypeptide(L)'
;MPMTLRILKKKSKQAAEILTKHYADQISDIFLAERCENYHGLVIRCGCPKRDDDLRRCDHQWHPLPGTPMTGEVSGYYEPEWNERTAWETLWQLVHWGERPATMTDREWWRTKAITGTEPVDVDALVAEWEREDALDAARAA
;
A
#
# COMPACT_ATOMS: atom_id res chain seq x y z
N MET A 1 15.83 7.09 5.85
CA MET A 1 15.11 7.33 7.12
C MET A 1 14.10 6.22 7.32
N PRO A 2 14.03 5.58 8.50
CA PRO A 2 13.03 4.55 8.77
C PRO A 2 11.60 5.13 8.65
N MET A 3 10.67 4.34 8.12
CA MET A 3 9.28 4.74 7.91
C MET A 3 8.52 4.80 9.24
N THR A 4 8.53 5.96 9.89
CA THR A 4 7.72 6.17 11.10
C THR A 4 6.23 6.33 10.75
N LEU A 5 5.32 6.01 11.68
CA LEU A 5 3.88 6.17 11.46
C LEU A 5 3.47 7.61 11.09
N ARG A 6 4.20 8.63 11.56
CA ARG A 6 3.98 10.03 11.18
C ARG A 6 4.37 10.30 9.73
N ILE A 7 5.48 9.73 9.28
CA ILE A 7 5.93 9.82 7.89
C ILE A 7 4.94 9.05 7.00
N LEU A 8 4.53 7.85 7.41
CA LEU A 8 3.51 7.06 6.73
C LEU A 8 2.24 7.86 6.53
N LYS A 9 1.67 8.44 7.60
CA LYS A 9 0.48 9.31 7.50
C LYS A 9 0.68 10.47 6.52
N LYS A 10 1.84 11.13 6.56
CA LYS A 10 2.16 12.23 5.63
C LYS A 10 2.17 11.74 4.18
N LYS A 11 2.86 10.62 3.92
CA LYS A 11 2.96 10.03 2.59
C LYS A 11 1.61 9.52 2.09
N SER A 12 0.81 8.88 2.93
CA SER A 12 -0.54 8.41 2.57
C SER A 12 -1.47 9.56 2.18
N LYS A 13 -1.36 10.73 2.83
CA LYS A 13 -2.10 11.94 2.40
C LYS A 13 -1.70 12.41 1.01
N GLN A 14 -0.40 12.46 0.74
CA GLN A 14 0.10 12.83 -0.58
C GLN A 14 -0.26 11.79 -1.63
N ALA A 15 -0.26 10.50 -1.25
CA ALA A 15 -0.62 9.40 -2.12
C ALA A 15 -2.11 9.43 -2.49
N ALA A 16 -2.99 9.71 -1.52
CA ALA A 16 -4.43 9.84 -1.77
C ALA A 16 -4.75 10.88 -2.85
N GLU A 17 -4.06 12.03 -2.87
CA GLU A 17 -4.21 13.03 -3.93
C GLU A 17 -3.90 12.47 -5.33
N ILE A 18 -2.81 11.71 -5.45
CA ILE A 18 -2.39 11.10 -6.72
C ILE A 18 -3.34 9.98 -7.14
N LEU A 19 -3.72 9.13 -6.18
CA LEU A 19 -4.63 8.01 -6.37
C LEU A 19 -5.99 8.48 -6.90
N THR A 20 -6.63 9.43 -6.23
CA THR A 20 -7.92 9.98 -6.67
C THR A 20 -7.84 10.64 -8.05
N LYS A 21 -6.69 11.21 -8.41
CA LYS A 21 -6.55 11.93 -9.69
C LYS A 21 -6.24 11.02 -10.87
N HIS A 22 -5.41 9.99 -10.68
CA HIS A 22 -4.84 9.22 -11.80
C HIS A 22 -5.17 7.73 -11.79
N TYR A 23 -5.65 7.20 -10.67
CA TYR A 23 -5.91 5.78 -10.47
C TYR A 23 -7.32 5.50 -9.92
N ALA A 24 -8.26 6.44 -10.10
CA ALA A 24 -9.60 6.35 -9.53
C ALA A 24 -10.40 5.12 -10.00
N ASP A 25 -10.06 4.58 -11.17
CA ASP A 25 -10.63 3.37 -11.77
C ASP A 25 -10.05 2.07 -11.21
N GLN A 26 -8.83 2.13 -10.64
CA GLN A 26 -8.09 0.97 -10.14
C GLN A 26 -8.15 0.81 -8.63
N ILE A 27 -8.70 1.80 -7.92
CA ILE A 27 -8.82 1.79 -6.48
C ILE A 27 -10.29 1.79 -6.07
N SER A 28 -10.56 1.13 -4.97
CA SER A 28 -11.79 1.27 -4.20
C SER A 28 -11.83 2.58 -3.42
N ASP A 29 -12.85 2.74 -2.58
CA ASP A 29 -13.03 3.93 -1.75
C ASP A 29 -11.83 4.19 -0.83
N ILE A 30 -11.46 5.47 -0.73
CA ILE A 30 -10.48 5.95 0.25
C ILE A 30 -11.21 6.32 1.54
N PHE A 31 -10.77 5.74 2.65
CA PHE A 31 -11.29 6.04 3.99
C PHE A 31 -10.17 6.45 4.95
N LEU A 32 -10.54 6.94 6.13
CA LEU A 32 -9.59 7.36 7.15
C LEU A 32 -9.48 6.30 8.24
N ALA A 33 -8.26 5.97 8.64
CA ALA A 33 -8.04 5.09 9.79
C ALA A 33 -8.61 5.72 11.07
N GLU A 34 -9.31 4.94 11.88
CA GLU A 34 -9.82 5.35 13.19
C GLU A 34 -9.09 4.64 14.33
N ARG A 35 -9.17 5.19 15.54
CA ARG A 35 -8.42 4.63 16.67
C ARG A 35 -9.10 3.37 17.15
N CYS A 36 -8.32 2.30 17.23
CA CYS A 36 -8.79 1.01 17.71
C CYS A 36 -10.03 0.56 16.95
N GLU A 37 -10.16 0.86 15.66
CA GLU A 37 -11.21 0.33 14.79
C GLU A 37 -10.53 -0.18 13.53
N ASN A 38 -10.92 -1.37 13.06
CA ASN A 38 -10.79 -1.69 11.65
C ASN A 38 -12.06 -1.23 10.91
N TYR A 39 -12.07 -1.30 9.58
CA TYR A 39 -13.20 -0.84 8.76
C TYR A 39 -14.55 -1.52 9.09
N HIS A 40 -14.54 -2.71 9.70
CA HIS A 40 -15.75 -3.39 10.17
C HIS A 40 -16.29 -2.82 11.51
N GLY A 41 -15.74 -1.71 12.01
CA GLY A 41 -16.06 -1.16 13.33
C GLY A 41 -15.61 -2.09 14.48
N LEU A 42 -14.72 -3.05 14.20
CA LEU A 42 -14.22 -3.96 15.22
C LEU A 42 -13.06 -3.33 15.95
N VAL A 43 -13.15 -3.38 17.29
CA VAL A 43 -12.16 -2.73 18.12
C VAL A 43 -10.90 -3.58 18.24
N ILE A 44 -9.83 -3.24 17.51
CA ILE A 44 -8.54 -3.92 17.69
C ILE A 44 -7.92 -3.45 19.01
N ARG A 45 -8.12 -4.24 20.07
CA ARG A 45 -7.49 -4.04 21.37
C ARG A 45 -6.06 -4.55 21.30
N CYS A 46 -5.08 -3.65 21.37
CA CYS A 46 -3.73 -4.10 21.72
C CYS A 46 -3.75 -4.67 23.15
N GLY A 47 -3.29 -5.90 23.33
CA GLY A 47 -3.15 -6.57 24.63
C GLY A 47 -1.98 -6.05 25.48
N CYS A 48 -1.34 -4.97 25.07
CA CYS A 48 -0.25 -4.35 25.79
C CYS A 48 -0.74 -3.73 27.11
N PRO A 49 -0.05 -3.97 28.24
CA PRO A 49 -0.43 -3.40 29.53
C PRO A 49 -0.41 -1.87 29.42
N LYS A 50 -1.53 -1.23 29.78
CA LYS A 50 -1.66 0.23 29.77
C LYS A 50 -0.57 0.80 30.68
N ARG A 51 0.30 1.63 30.13
CA ARG A 51 1.12 2.53 30.93
C ARG A 51 0.20 3.63 31.46
N ASP A 52 0.20 3.82 32.78
CA ASP A 52 -0.72 4.75 33.48
C ASP A 52 -0.49 6.23 33.10
N ASP A 53 0.58 6.54 32.38
CA ASP A 53 1.04 7.91 32.09
C ASP A 53 0.90 8.37 30.63
N ASP A 54 0.45 7.55 29.67
CA ASP A 54 0.15 8.09 28.33
C ASP A 54 -0.84 7.22 27.54
N LEU A 55 -2.10 7.68 27.47
CA LEU A 55 -3.16 7.10 26.61
C LEU A 55 -2.83 7.18 25.10
N ARG A 56 -1.63 7.59 24.69
CA ARG A 56 -1.37 8.06 23.32
C ARG A 56 -0.49 7.17 22.47
N ARG A 57 0.35 6.30 23.03
CA ARG A 57 1.28 5.49 22.22
C ARG A 57 1.47 4.10 22.80
N CYS A 58 0.79 3.13 22.20
CA CYS A 58 1.27 1.78 22.25
C CYS A 58 2.31 1.63 21.13
N ASP A 59 3.54 1.26 21.48
CA ASP A 59 4.63 1.03 20.51
C ASP A 59 4.42 -0.25 19.67
N HIS A 60 3.43 -1.08 20.02
CA HIS A 60 2.95 -2.23 19.23
C HIS A 60 1.84 -1.86 18.23
N GLN A 61 1.53 -0.57 18.04
CA GLN A 61 0.58 -0.15 17.00
C GLN A 61 1.24 -0.28 15.62
N TRP A 62 1.21 -1.49 15.08
CA TRP A 62 1.35 -1.74 13.64
C TRP A 62 0.23 -1.08 12.83
N HIS A 63 -0.80 -0.56 13.51
CA HIS A 63 -1.90 0.16 12.91
C HIS A 63 -1.51 1.59 12.51
N PRO A 64 -1.97 2.06 11.33
CA PRO A 64 -1.83 3.44 10.90
C PRO A 64 -2.38 4.43 11.94
N LEU A 65 -1.79 5.63 12.01
CA LEU A 65 -2.29 6.67 12.92
C LEU A 65 -3.71 7.09 12.53
N PRO A 66 -4.57 7.49 13.48
CA PRO A 66 -5.90 7.99 13.17
C PRO A 66 -5.86 9.13 12.15
N GLY A 67 -6.77 9.13 11.17
CA GLY A 67 -6.80 10.06 10.05
C GLY A 67 -5.73 9.81 8.98
N THR A 68 -5.11 8.63 8.95
CA THR A 68 -4.26 8.20 7.83
C THR A 68 -5.18 7.70 6.71
N PRO A 69 -5.03 8.20 5.47
CA PRO A 69 -5.79 7.67 4.35
C PRO A 69 -5.42 6.22 4.04
N MET A 70 -6.45 5.41 3.88
CA MET A 70 -6.43 3.98 3.61
C MET A 70 -7.25 3.70 2.35
N THR A 71 -6.99 2.55 1.73
CA THR A 71 -7.82 1.93 0.70
C THR A 71 -8.16 0.54 1.17
N GLY A 72 -9.31 -0.01 0.75
CA GLY A 72 -9.66 -1.38 1.11
C GLY A 72 -10.50 -2.05 0.06
N GLU A 73 -10.24 -3.32 -0.18
CA GLU A 73 -10.91 -4.11 -1.21
C GLU A 73 -11.49 -5.39 -0.60
N VAL A 74 -12.64 -5.82 -1.11
CA VAL A 74 -13.13 -7.16 -0.84
C VAL A 74 -12.44 -8.11 -1.81
N SER A 75 -11.67 -9.04 -1.27
CA SER A 75 -10.96 -10.07 -2.01
C SER A 75 -11.47 -11.46 -1.64
N GLY A 76 -11.48 -12.40 -2.58
CA GLY A 76 -11.95 -13.77 -2.33
C GLY A 76 -13.32 -14.08 -2.92
N TYR A 77 -13.48 -15.31 -3.42
CA TYR A 77 -14.71 -15.76 -4.10
C TYR A 77 -15.68 -16.46 -3.15
N TYR A 78 -15.21 -17.49 -2.42
CA TYR A 78 -16.07 -18.27 -1.51
C TYR A 78 -16.19 -17.66 -0.11
N GLU A 79 -15.11 -17.06 0.38
CA GLU A 79 -15.06 -16.36 1.68
C GLU A 79 -14.49 -14.97 1.41
N PRO A 80 -15.35 -13.96 1.19
CA PRO A 80 -14.89 -12.60 0.92
C PRO A 80 -14.20 -12.03 2.17
N GLU A 81 -12.90 -11.78 2.05
CA GLU A 81 -12.07 -11.15 3.05
C GLU A 81 -11.81 -9.69 2.67
N TRP A 82 -11.94 -8.81 3.65
CA TRP A 82 -11.59 -7.41 3.49
C TRP A 82 -10.09 -7.22 3.68
N ASN A 83 -9.41 -6.70 2.66
CA ASN A 83 -7.99 -6.37 2.69
C ASN A 83 -7.81 -4.84 2.77
N GLU A 84 -7.13 -4.37 3.81
CA GLU A 84 -6.86 -2.95 4.02
C GLU A 84 -5.40 -2.62 3.78
N ARG A 85 -5.15 -1.50 3.12
CA ARG A 85 -3.80 -0.97 2.90
C ARG A 85 -3.79 0.53 3.10
N THR A 86 -2.66 1.08 3.51
CA THR A 86 -2.50 2.52 3.47
C THR A 86 -2.54 3.02 2.03
N ALA A 87 -3.06 4.23 1.80
CA ALA A 87 -3.02 4.83 0.47
C ALA A 87 -1.59 4.91 -0.10
N TRP A 88 -0.58 5.00 0.78
CA TRP A 88 0.82 4.93 0.36
C TRP A 88 1.21 3.54 -0.17
N GLU A 89 0.84 2.46 0.50
CA GLU A 89 1.13 1.09 0.05
C GLU A 89 0.44 0.80 -1.28
N THR A 90 -0.81 1.22 -1.45
CA THR A 90 -1.55 1.05 -2.69
C THR A 90 -0.89 1.80 -3.84
N LEU A 91 -0.53 3.07 -3.63
CA LEU A 91 0.24 3.81 -4.64
C LEU A 91 1.61 3.17 -4.90
N TRP A 92 2.29 2.67 -3.88
CA TRP A 92 3.56 1.98 -4.04
C TRP A 92 3.42 0.76 -4.94
N GLN A 93 2.40 -0.08 -4.74
CA GLN A 93 2.17 -1.26 -5.58
C GLN A 93 1.85 -0.88 -7.03
N LEU A 94 0.98 0.11 -7.23
CA LEU A 94 0.61 0.58 -8.57
C LEU A 94 1.82 1.16 -9.33
N VAL A 95 2.73 1.83 -8.63
CA VAL A 95 3.95 2.37 -9.24
C VAL A 95 5.01 1.30 -9.45
N HIS A 96 5.10 0.33 -8.55
CA HIS A 96 6.11 -0.72 -8.62
C HIS A 96 5.79 -1.75 -9.71
N TRP A 97 4.51 -2.15 -9.82
CA TRP A 97 4.07 -3.18 -10.76
C TRP A 97 3.34 -2.65 -11.99
N GLY A 98 2.85 -1.42 -11.95
CA GLY A 98 2.06 -0.82 -13.02
C GLY A 98 2.84 0.19 -13.86
N GLU A 99 2.30 0.46 -15.03
CA GLU A 99 2.80 1.53 -15.89
C GLU A 99 2.38 2.91 -15.38
N ARG A 100 3.13 3.92 -15.80
CA ARG A 100 2.73 5.32 -15.58
C ARG A 100 1.41 5.61 -16.32
N PRO A 101 0.38 6.12 -15.63
CA PRO A 101 -0.88 6.51 -16.29
C PRO A 101 -0.64 7.58 -17.36
N ALA A 102 -1.29 7.44 -18.51
CA ALA A 102 -1.21 8.41 -19.60
C ALA A 102 -1.71 9.82 -19.19
N THR A 103 -2.56 9.90 -18.17
CA THR A 103 -3.08 11.16 -17.62
C THR A 103 -2.07 11.92 -16.74
N MET A 104 -0.94 11.31 -16.40
CA MET A 104 0.03 11.86 -15.44
C MET A 104 1.19 12.56 -16.16
N THR A 105 1.46 13.80 -15.77
CA THR A 105 2.59 14.56 -16.32
C THR A 105 3.93 14.05 -15.76
N ASP A 106 5.05 14.34 -16.45
CA ASP A 106 6.40 13.97 -15.99
C ASP A 106 6.68 14.49 -14.57
N ARG A 107 6.30 15.73 -14.29
CA ARG A 107 6.51 16.36 -12.98
C ARG A 107 5.74 15.62 -11.88
N GLU A 108 4.51 15.22 -12.17
CA GLU A 108 3.70 14.44 -11.23
C GLU A 108 4.27 13.05 -11.06
N TRP A 109 4.75 12.42 -12.12
CA TRP A 109 5.41 11.12 -12.05
C TRP A 109 6.67 11.16 -11.18
N TRP A 110 7.53 12.17 -11.35
CA TRP A 110 8.69 12.38 -10.48
C TRP A 110 8.28 12.57 -9.02
N ARG A 111 7.21 13.33 -8.75
CA ARG A 111 6.67 13.50 -7.39
C ARG A 111 6.15 12.17 -6.84
N THR A 112 5.46 11.38 -7.65
CA THR A 112 4.93 10.06 -7.28
C THR A 112 6.07 9.12 -6.88
N LYS A 113 7.13 9.02 -7.70
CA LYS A 113 8.33 8.24 -7.36
C LYS A 113 9.03 8.75 -6.10
N ALA A 114 9.07 10.06 -5.86
CA ALA A 114 9.64 10.61 -4.62
C ALA A 114 8.80 10.28 -3.38
N ILE A 115 7.46 10.21 -3.51
CA ILE A 115 6.56 9.82 -2.42
C ILE A 115 6.72 8.33 -2.11
N THR A 116 6.67 7.47 -3.13
CA THR A 116 6.78 6.01 -2.97
C THR A 116 8.19 5.58 -2.60
N GLY A 117 9.21 6.26 -3.15
CA GLY A 117 10.61 5.87 -3.05
C GLY A 117 10.89 4.58 -3.82
N THR A 118 10.07 4.25 -4.82
CA THR A 118 10.19 3.04 -5.63
C THR A 118 10.45 3.40 -7.09
N GLU A 119 11.21 2.55 -7.77
CA GLU A 119 11.28 2.55 -9.22
C GLU A 119 10.35 1.43 -9.76
N PRO A 120 9.68 1.66 -10.89
CA PRO A 120 8.86 0.64 -11.54
C PRO A 120 9.71 -0.56 -11.95
N VAL A 121 9.14 -1.76 -11.82
CA VAL A 121 9.73 -2.98 -12.35
C VAL A 121 9.55 -2.99 -13.86
N ASP A 122 10.59 -3.38 -14.58
CA ASP A 122 10.49 -3.76 -15.99
C ASP A 122 9.89 -5.17 -16.06
N VAL A 123 8.56 -5.23 -16.18
CA VAL A 123 7.81 -6.49 -16.16
C VAL A 123 8.18 -7.37 -17.34
N ASP A 124 8.42 -6.79 -18.51
CA ASP A 124 8.81 -7.53 -19.71
C ASP A 124 10.17 -8.20 -19.53
N ALA A 125 11.13 -7.47 -18.94
CA ALA A 125 12.44 -8.04 -18.63
C ALA A 125 12.34 -9.17 -17.59
N LEU A 126 11.47 -9.03 -16.58
CA LEU A 126 11.25 -10.03 -15.54
C LEU A 126 10.64 -11.32 -16.13
N VAL A 127 9.61 -11.19 -16.97
CA VAL A 127 8.96 -12.33 -17.63
C VAL A 127 9.95 -13.05 -18.56
N ALA A 128 10.74 -12.30 -19.34
CA ALA A 128 11.76 -12.89 -20.20
C ALA A 128 12.86 -13.63 -19.41
N GLU A 129 13.13 -13.24 -18.16
CA GLU A 129 14.05 -13.97 -17.29
C GLU A 129 13.45 -15.30 -16.82
N TRP A 130 12.20 -15.29 -16.35
CA TRP A 130 11.51 -16.50 -15.92
C TRP A 130 11.34 -17.52 -17.06
N GLU A 131 11.02 -17.06 -18.27
CA GLU A 131 10.93 -17.94 -19.44
C GLU A 131 12.28 -18.63 -19.76
N ARG A 132 13.42 -17.94 -19.51
CA ARG A 132 14.75 -18.55 -19.68
C ARG A 132 15.04 -19.58 -18.61
N GLU A 133 14.66 -19.32 -17.36
CA GLU A 133 14.82 -20.28 -16.26
C GLU A 133 13.98 -21.53 -16.48
N ASP A 134 12.71 -21.37 -16.87
CA ASP A 134 11.82 -22.49 -17.21
C ASP A 134 12.37 -23.33 -18.36
N ALA A 135 12.93 -22.69 -19.40
CA ALA A 135 13.57 -23.40 -20.50
C ALA A 135 14.83 -24.17 -20.06
N LEU A 136 15.62 -23.62 -19.13
CA LEU A 136 16.79 -24.30 -18.58
C LEU A 136 16.41 -25.49 -17.69
N ASP A 137 15.39 -25.35 -16.87
CA ASP A 137 14.93 -26.43 -15.99
C ASP A 137 14.24 -27.54 -16.78
N ALA A 138 13.48 -27.20 -17.82
CA ALA A 138 12.97 -28.17 -18.78
C ALA A 138 14.11 -28.94 -19.48
N ALA A 139 15.20 -28.26 -19.84
CA ALA A 139 16.38 -28.90 -20.44
C ALA A 139 17.17 -29.78 -19.45
N ARG A 140 17.15 -29.47 -18.15
CA ARG A 140 17.76 -30.30 -17.09
C ARG A 140 16.94 -31.53 -16.73
N ALA A 141 15.63 -31.48 -16.95
CA ALA A 141 14.71 -32.57 -16.67
C ALA A 141 14.60 -33.60 -17.82
N ALA A 142 15.13 -33.28 -18.99
CA ALA A 142 15.18 -34.13 -20.19
C ALA A 142 16.48 -34.95 -20.26
#